data_AF-A0A969P0K2-F1
#
_entry.id   AF-A0A969P0K2-F1
#
_cell.length_a   1.000
_cell.length_b   1.000
_cell.length_c   1.000
_cell.angle_alpha   90.00
_cell.angle_beta   90.00
_cell.angle_gamma   90.00
#
_symmetry.space_group_name_H-M   'P 1'
#
loop_
_entity.id
_entity.type
_entity.pdbx_description
1 polymer ?
#
loop_
_entity_poly.entity_id
_entity_poly.type
_entity_poly.pdbx_seq_one_letter_code
_entity_poly.pdbx_strand_id
1 'polypeptide(L)'
;MAHEFMQAVPEDAALTVTSAFGPHMAKRQELFYYPGGGLIYASELVERGEYLLADTYEVPADYTEDFAQLRASGQWQTLREEHDFVLLWQVPR
;
A
#
# COMPACT_ATOMS: atom_id res chain seq x y z
N MET A 1 -7.26 8.28 11.99
CA MET A 1 -7.24 8.20 10.50
C MET A 1 -6.58 6.91 10.04
N ALA A 2 -5.28 6.69 10.24
CA ALA A 2 -4.60 5.41 9.92
C ALA A 2 -5.33 4.13 10.41
N HIS A 3 -5.87 4.17 11.62
CA HIS A 3 -6.58 3.05 12.25
C HIS A 3 -7.85 2.61 11.49
N GLU A 4 -8.52 3.51 10.78
CA GLU A 4 -9.74 3.16 10.05
C GLU A 4 -9.44 2.48 8.71
N PHE A 5 -8.28 2.78 8.11
CA PHE A 5 -7.77 2.04 6.95
C PHE A 5 -7.35 0.62 7.35
N MET A 6 -6.75 0.46 8.54
CA MET A 6 -6.38 -0.86 9.06
C MET A 6 -7.58 -1.79 9.28
N GLN A 7 -8.72 -1.24 9.72
CA GLN A 7 -9.95 -2.02 9.93
C GLN A 7 -10.56 -2.54 8.62
N ALA A 8 -10.25 -1.92 7.49
CA ALA A 8 -10.72 -2.37 6.17
C ALA A 8 -9.91 -3.55 5.62
N VAL A 9 -8.76 -3.88 6.21
CA VAL A 9 -7.89 -4.97 5.77
C VAL A 9 -8.06 -6.17 6.70
N PRO A 10 -8.55 -7.33 6.21
CA PRO A 10 -8.67 -8.57 7.00
C PRO A 10 -7.36 -8.93 7.71
N GLU A 11 -7.41 -9.46 8.94
CA GLU A 11 -6.21 -9.74 9.74
C GLU A 11 -5.29 -10.82 9.14
N ASP A 12 -5.86 -11.70 8.33
CA ASP A 12 -5.19 -12.81 7.64
C ASP A 12 -4.71 -12.46 6.24
N ALA A 13 -5.12 -11.31 5.68
CA ALA A 13 -4.72 -10.90 4.35
C ALA A 13 -3.28 -10.39 4.31
N ALA A 14 -2.59 -10.73 3.21
CA ALA A 14 -1.26 -10.20 2.92
C ALA A 14 -1.33 -8.69 2.67
N LEU A 15 -0.59 -7.92 3.46
CA LEU A 15 -0.64 -6.45 3.42
C LEU A 15 0.74 -5.88 3.12
N THR A 16 0.78 -5.03 2.10
CA THR A 16 1.92 -4.20 1.76
C THR A 16 1.66 -2.77 2.23
N VAL A 17 2.57 -2.20 3.02
CA VAL A 17 2.41 -0.84 3.57
C VAL A 17 3.65 0.01 3.35
N THR A 18 3.46 1.30 3.15
CA THR A 18 4.57 2.26 3.14
C THR A 18 5.22 2.43 4.51
N SER A 19 6.43 3.00 4.51
CA SER A 19 7.33 3.15 5.65
C SER A 19 6.73 3.86 6.87
N ALA A 20 5.80 4.80 6.64
CA ALA A 20 5.08 5.54 7.68
C ALA A 20 4.09 4.66 8.46
N PHE A 21 3.56 3.62 7.82
CA PHE A 21 2.48 2.81 8.37
C PHE A 21 2.95 1.55 9.08
N GLY A 22 4.05 0.96 8.62
CA GLY A 22 4.56 -0.31 9.16
C GLY A 22 4.71 -0.36 10.69
N PRO A 23 5.26 0.67 11.35
CA PRO A 23 5.39 0.68 12.81
C PRO A 23 4.06 0.65 13.57
N HIS A 24 2.96 1.03 12.90
CA HIS A 24 1.63 1.14 13.49
C HIS A 24 0.69 -0.01 13.11
N MET A 25 1.12 -0.93 12.23
CA MET A 25 0.30 -2.07 11.82
C MET A 25 0.28 -3.14 12.92
N ALA A 26 -0.89 -3.76 13.10
CA ALA A 26 -1.01 -4.98 13.89
C ALA A 26 -0.10 -6.07 13.30
N LYS A 27 0.44 -6.95 14.16
CA LYS A 27 1.25 -8.09 13.72
C LYS A 27 0.38 -8.99 12.82
N ARG A 28 0.83 -9.19 11.58
CA ARG A 28 0.20 -10.05 10.56
C ARG A 28 1.20 -11.14 10.16
N GLN A 29 0.70 -12.24 9.60
CA GLN A 29 1.57 -13.29 9.07
C GLN A 29 2.40 -12.77 7.89
N GLU A 30 1.79 -11.97 7.02
CA GLU A 30 2.44 -11.37 5.86
C GLU A 30 2.23 -9.85 5.88
N LEU A 31 3.19 -9.14 6.46
CA LEU A 31 3.31 -7.69 6.41
C LEU A 31 4.61 -7.33 5.70
N PHE A 32 4.49 -6.72 4.52
CA PHE A 32 5.64 -6.23 3.77
C PHE A 32 5.87 -4.76 4.10
N TYR A 33 7.02 -4.49 4.74
CA TYR A 33 7.42 -3.18 5.21
C TYR A 33 8.59 -2.61 4.41
N TYR A 34 8.52 -1.32 4.06
CA TYR A 34 9.61 -0.59 3.40
C TYR A 34 10.36 0.31 4.40
N PRO A 35 11.67 0.10 4.64
CA PRO A 35 12.52 1.10 5.31
C PRO A 35 13.04 2.13 4.29
N GLY A 36 13.01 3.42 4.66
CA GLY A 36 13.11 4.57 3.74
C GLY A 36 14.43 4.79 2.98
N GLY A 37 14.37 5.76 2.06
CA GLY A 37 15.51 6.35 1.34
C GLY A 37 15.33 6.51 -0.18
N GLY A 38 14.32 5.86 -0.76
CA GLY A 38 14.00 5.92 -2.18
C GLY A 38 12.84 4.99 -2.45
N LEU A 39 11.72 5.55 -2.90
CA LEU A 39 10.39 4.97 -3.00
C LEU A 39 10.26 3.91 -4.11
N ILE A 40 11.24 3.02 -4.26
CA ILE A 40 11.09 1.88 -5.17
C ILE A 40 10.21 0.86 -4.45
N TYR A 41 8.91 0.90 -4.75
CA TYR A 41 8.03 -0.25 -4.59
C TYR A 41 8.72 -1.42 -5.31
N ALA A 42 9.38 -2.32 -4.58
CA ALA A 42 9.83 -3.56 -5.20
C ALA A 42 8.56 -4.24 -5.73
N SER A 43 8.39 -4.27 -7.05
CA SER A 43 7.16 -4.76 -7.70
C SER A 43 6.80 -6.14 -7.19
N GLU A 44 7.81 -6.97 -6.94
CA GLU A 44 7.71 -8.31 -6.35
C GLU A 44 7.02 -8.32 -4.98
N LEU A 45 7.22 -7.31 -4.13
CA LEU A 45 6.58 -7.21 -2.81
C LEU A 45 5.17 -6.64 -2.91
N VAL A 46 4.95 -5.70 -3.83
CA VAL A 46 3.61 -5.17 -4.10
C VAL A 46 2.72 -6.24 -4.71
N GLU A 47 3.23 -7.02 -5.66
CA GLU A 47 2.51 -8.10 -6.34
C GLU A 47 2.14 -9.25 -5.40
N ARG A 48 2.86 -9.43 -4.30
CA ARG A 48 2.57 -10.43 -3.25
C ARG A 48 1.55 -9.95 -2.23
N GLY A 49 1.28 -8.66 -2.15
CA GLY A 49 0.28 -8.11 -1.25
C GLY A 49 -1.12 -8.24 -1.86
N GLU A 50 -2.08 -8.71 -1.08
CA GLU A 50 -3.50 -8.63 -1.46
C GLU A 50 -4.02 -7.20 -1.29
N TYR A 51 -3.45 -6.46 -0.35
CA TYR A 51 -3.76 -5.06 -0.07
C TYR A 51 -2.50 -4.20 -0.11
N LEU A 52 -2.64 -2.98 -0.61
CA LEU A 52 -1.61 -1.95 -0.58
C LEU A 52 -2.16 -0.72 0.15
N LEU A 53 -1.56 -0.37 1.29
CA LEU A 53 -1.81 0.89 1.98
C LEU A 53 -0.63 1.83 1.75
N ALA A 54 -0.88 2.91 1.02
CA ALA A 54 0.13 3.90 0.67
C ALA A 54 -0.18 5.29 1.23
N ASP A 55 0.89 6.01 1.54
CA ASP A 55 0.90 7.44 1.85
C ASP A 55 1.26 8.20 0.58
N THR A 56 0.47 9.19 0.21
CA THR A 56 0.60 10.02 -1.00
C THR A 56 1.17 11.41 -0.72
N TYR A 57 1.37 11.81 0.55
CA TYR A 57 1.87 13.14 0.92
C TYR A 57 3.35 13.35 0.61
N GLU A 58 4.18 12.33 0.89
CA GLU A 58 5.64 12.42 0.78
C GLU A 58 6.21 11.63 -0.40
N VAL A 59 5.43 11.41 -1.46
CA VAL A 59 5.93 10.68 -2.64
C VAL A 59 6.75 11.64 -3.51
N PRO A 60 8.08 11.46 -3.66
CA PRO A 60 8.88 12.27 -4.57
C PRO A 60 8.36 12.11 -6.00
N ALA A 61 8.49 13.17 -6.80
CA ALA A 61 7.90 13.28 -8.14
C ALA A 61 8.18 12.08 -9.07
N ASP A 62 9.37 11.49 -8.97
CA ASP A 62 9.80 10.33 -9.77
C ASP A 62 8.96 9.07 -9.47
N TYR A 63 8.34 8.97 -8.30
CA TYR A 63 7.56 7.82 -7.85
C TYR A 63 6.06 8.02 -8.01
N THR A 64 5.62 9.25 -8.28
CA THR A 64 4.24 9.56 -8.60
C THR A 64 3.83 8.90 -9.91
N GLU A 65 4.77 8.75 -10.86
CA GLU A 65 4.55 8.07 -12.14
C GLU A 65 4.38 6.55 -11.95
N ASP A 66 5.25 5.89 -11.17
CA ASP A 66 5.13 4.46 -10.86
C ASP A 66 3.81 4.13 -10.14
N PHE A 67 3.44 4.95 -9.15
CA PHE A 67 2.17 4.77 -8.45
C PHE A 67 0.96 5.00 -9.37
N ALA A 68 1.03 5.99 -10.27
CA ALA A 68 0.00 6.21 -11.29
C ALA A 68 -0.11 5.04 -12.27
N GLN A 69 1.02 4.47 -12.72
CA GLN A 69 1.05 3.28 -13.57
C GLN A 69 0.45 2.07 -12.86
N LEU A 70 0.76 1.88 -11.57
CA LEU A 70 0.20 0.81 -10.75
C LEU A 70 -1.33 0.92 -10.66
N ARG A 71 -1.87 2.12 -10.41
CA ARG A 71 -3.32 2.37 -10.41
C ARG A 71 -3.93 2.16 -11.79
N ALA A 72 -3.22 2.51 -12.87
CA ALA A 72 -3.68 2.36 -14.24
C ALA A 72 -3.59 0.92 -14.77
N SER A 73 -2.86 0.02 -14.09
CA SER A 73 -2.65 -1.37 -14.53
C SER A 73 -3.93 -2.21 -14.60
N GLY A 74 -5.00 -1.79 -13.92
CA GLY A 74 -6.24 -2.55 -13.77
C GLY A 74 -6.12 -3.75 -12.82
N GLN A 75 -4.93 -3.99 -12.25
CA GLN A 75 -4.70 -5.05 -11.26
C GLN A 75 -5.07 -4.62 -9.83
N TRP A 76 -5.36 -3.33 -9.64
CA TRP A 76 -5.62 -2.74 -8.34
C TRP A 76 -6.90 -1.92 -8.38
N GLN A 77 -7.76 -2.12 -7.39
CA GLN A 77 -8.97 -1.35 -7.17
C GLN A 77 -8.81 -0.48 -5.94
N THR A 78 -9.14 0.81 -6.04
CA THR A 78 -9.19 1.69 -4.88
C THR A 78 -10.39 1.32 -4.00
N LEU A 79 -10.12 0.91 -2.76
CA LEU A 79 -11.14 0.64 -1.75
C LEU A 79 -11.47 1.89 -0.93
N ARG A 80 -10.44 2.68 -0.61
CA ARG A 80 -10.58 3.92 0.16
C ARG A 80 -9.46 4.89 -0.19
N GLU A 81 -9.78 6.17 -0.26
CA GLU A 81 -8.82 7.26 -0.50
C GLU A 81 -9.27 8.47 0.33
N GLU A 82 -8.43 8.92 1.25
CA GLU A 82 -8.71 10.06 2.13
C GLU A 82 -7.44 10.86 2.40
N HIS A 83 -7.50 12.17 2.12
CA HIS A 83 -6.38 13.10 2.27
C HIS A 83 -5.14 12.57 1.55
N ASP A 84 -4.18 12.10 2.33
CA ASP A 84 -2.88 11.66 1.91
C ASP A 84 -2.73 10.14 1.92
N PHE A 85 -3.85 9.41 2.01
CA PHE A 85 -3.82 7.96 2.17
C PHE A 85 -4.72 7.26 1.17
N VAL A 86 -4.22 6.14 0.67
CA VAL A 86 -4.93 5.31 -0.28
C VAL A 86 -4.75 3.84 0.07
N LEU A 87 -5.87 3.13 0.10
CA LEU A 87 -5.93 1.68 0.22
C LEU A 87 -6.42 1.09 -1.08
N LEU A 88 -5.56 0.25 -1.66
CA LEU A 88 -5.85 -0.53 -2.84
C LEU A 88 -6.00 -2.00 -2.46
N TRP A 89 -6.85 -2.68 -3.21
CA TRP A 89 -7.00 -4.13 -3.17
C TRP A 89 -6.63 -4.70 -4.54
N GLN A 90 -5.86 -5.78 -4.52
CA GLN A 90 -5.45 -6.47 -5.74
C GLN A 90 -6.65 -7.22 -6.30
N VAL A 91 -7.02 -6.95 -7.55
CA VAL A 91 -8.12 -7.64 -8.21
C VAL A 91 -7.70 -9.09 -8.46
N PRO A 92 -8.41 -10.09 -7.91
CA PRO A 92 -8.11 -11.49 -8.15
C PRO A 92 -8.21 -11.79 -9.65
N ARG A 93 -7.19 -12.46 -10.20
CA ARG A 93 -7.23 -12.98 -11.58
C ARG A 93 -8.15 -14.19 -11.70
#